data_AF-A0A1G3B460-F1
#
_entry.id   AF-A0A1G3B460-F1
#
_cell.length_a   1.000
_cell.length_b   1.000
_cell.length_c   1.000
_cell.angle_alpha   90.00
_cell.angle_beta   90.00
_cell.angle_gamma   90.00
#
_symmetry.space_group_name_H-M   'P 1'
#
loop_
_entity.id
_entity.type
_entity.pdbx_description
1 polymer ?
#
loop_
_entity_poly.entity_id
_entity_poly.type
_entity_poly.pdbx_seq_one_letter_code
_entity_poly.pdbx_strand_id
1 'polypeptide(L)'
;MSFKEVKDRVDSLHETNPMLGLRGCRLGIIYPDIYQMQVQAITEAACAVKKKGIKVIPEIMIPLVGTVGEMSLLKKDVEMVANKVLARKGVKINYKIGTMIEIPRAALTADRIAEHAEFFSFGTNDLTQLTFGYSRDDVGSFVPQFTKLGILEKDPFQILDQNGVGELVKTGIKKGRQTRPDLKIGICGEHGGEPSSIEFCHRNGMDYVSCSPFRVPIARLATAQAVIKEEI
;
A
#
# COMPACT_ATOMS: atom_id res chain seq x y z
N MET A 1 31.25 18.04 -8.23
CA MET A 1 31.43 16.73 -7.58
C MET A 1 32.56 15.99 -8.26
N SER A 2 33.56 15.59 -7.49
CA SER A 2 34.66 14.72 -7.92
C SER A 2 34.21 13.26 -7.97
N PHE A 3 34.98 12.41 -8.68
CA PHE A 3 34.73 10.96 -8.70
C PHE A 3 34.72 10.35 -7.28
N LYS A 4 35.63 10.82 -6.41
CA LYS A 4 35.69 10.35 -5.02
C LYS A 4 34.42 10.69 -4.26
N GLU A 5 33.93 11.93 -4.36
CA GLU A 5 32.68 12.34 -3.70
C GLU A 5 31.47 11.52 -4.17
N VAL A 6 31.40 11.18 -5.48
CA VAL A 6 30.36 10.31 -6.02
C VAL A 6 30.47 8.90 -5.43
N LYS A 7 31.67 8.32 -5.42
CA LYS A 7 31.90 6.97 -4.92
C LYS A 7 31.58 6.86 -3.43
N ASP A 8 32.08 7.78 -2.62
CA ASP A 8 31.83 7.81 -1.19
C ASP A 8 30.31 7.92 -0.91
N ARG A 9 29.57 8.69 -1.73
CA ARG A 9 28.11 8.77 -1.62
C ARG A 9 27.42 7.45 -1.98
N VAL A 10 27.81 6.79 -3.07
CA VAL A 10 27.28 5.48 -3.47
C VAL A 10 27.50 4.45 -2.36
N ASP A 11 28.74 4.36 -1.86
CA ASP A 11 29.11 3.41 -0.81
C ASP A 11 28.34 3.71 0.49
N SER A 12 28.12 4.99 0.83
CA SER A 12 27.33 5.38 2.01
C SER A 12 25.84 5.05 1.93
N LEU A 13 25.30 4.90 0.71
CA LEU A 13 23.89 4.58 0.48
C LEU A 13 23.67 3.07 0.22
N HIS A 14 24.74 2.28 0.12
CA HIS A 14 24.64 0.85 -0.09
C HIS A 14 24.05 0.17 1.14
N GLU A 15 23.07 -0.71 0.92
CA GLU A 15 22.43 -1.50 1.97
C GLU A 15 22.51 -2.99 1.62
N THR A 16 22.76 -3.84 2.62
CA THR A 16 22.84 -5.29 2.43
C THR A 16 21.50 -5.89 2.01
N ASN A 17 20.38 -5.37 2.55
CA ASN A 17 19.03 -5.84 2.23
C ASN A 17 18.13 -4.64 1.88
N PRO A 18 18.20 -4.10 0.64
CA PRO A 18 17.51 -2.87 0.25
C PRO A 18 15.98 -2.92 0.40
N MET A 19 15.38 -4.12 0.31
CA MET A 19 13.94 -4.31 0.54
C MET A 19 13.50 -3.86 1.95
N LEU A 20 14.39 -4.01 2.94
CA LEU A 20 14.14 -3.68 4.35
C LEU A 20 14.80 -2.37 4.81
N GLY A 21 15.41 -1.63 3.90
CA GLY A 21 16.29 -0.50 4.22
C GLY A 21 15.62 0.87 4.37
N LEU A 22 16.38 1.91 4.06
CA LEU A 22 15.98 3.33 4.10
C LEU A 22 15.12 3.70 2.89
N ARG A 23 13.86 3.30 2.94
CA ARG A 23 12.85 3.58 1.90
C ARG A 23 11.47 3.88 2.50
N GLY A 24 10.50 4.16 1.63
CA GLY A 24 9.12 4.45 2.01
C GLY A 24 9.00 5.56 3.05
N CYS A 25 8.16 5.37 4.07
CA CYS A 25 7.95 6.36 5.13
C CYS A 25 9.24 6.77 5.84
N ARG A 26 10.21 5.85 6.00
CA ARG A 26 11.47 6.12 6.71
C ARG A 26 12.29 7.18 5.98
N LEU A 27 12.38 7.06 4.65
CA LEU A 27 13.04 8.04 3.81
C LEU A 27 12.33 9.39 3.86
N GLY A 28 11.00 9.39 3.81
CA GLY A 28 10.19 10.62 3.94
C GLY A 28 10.28 11.29 5.30
N ILE A 29 10.59 10.55 6.37
CA ILE A 29 10.82 11.12 7.71
C ILE A 29 12.21 11.75 7.80
N ILE A 30 13.25 11.09 7.28
CA ILE A 30 14.63 11.59 7.33
C ILE A 30 14.85 12.76 6.35
N TYR A 31 14.22 12.69 5.18
CA TYR A 31 14.32 13.70 4.12
C TYR A 31 12.91 14.21 3.76
N PRO A 32 12.29 15.04 4.61
CA PRO A 32 10.90 15.47 4.46
C PRO A 32 10.65 16.21 3.14
N ASP A 33 11.64 16.95 2.64
CA ASP A 33 11.55 17.71 1.37
C ASP A 33 11.07 16.85 0.18
N ILE A 34 11.37 15.54 0.18
CA ILE A 34 10.92 14.61 -0.86
C ILE A 34 9.40 14.49 -0.85
N TYR A 35 8.81 14.22 0.32
CA TYR A 35 7.35 14.06 0.45
C TYR A 35 6.65 15.40 0.35
N GLN A 36 7.21 16.46 0.91
CA GLN A 36 6.66 17.80 0.77
C GLN A 36 6.58 18.24 -0.70
N MET A 37 7.63 17.97 -1.49
CA MET A 37 7.61 18.23 -2.94
C MET A 37 6.52 17.40 -3.63
N GLN A 38 6.40 16.11 -3.34
CA GLN A 38 5.38 15.24 -3.93
C GLN A 38 3.95 15.69 -3.59
N VAL A 39 3.69 16.03 -2.32
CA VAL A 39 2.39 16.53 -1.86
C VAL A 39 2.06 17.87 -2.51
N GLN A 40 3.04 18.76 -2.63
CA GLN A 40 2.86 20.02 -3.36
C GLN A 40 2.48 19.75 -4.82
N ALA A 41 3.20 18.85 -5.51
CA ALA A 41 2.93 18.51 -6.91
C ALA A 41 1.51 17.94 -7.09
N ILE A 42 1.11 16.97 -6.25
CA ILE A 42 -0.24 16.38 -6.26
C ILE A 42 -1.31 17.45 -6.04
N THR A 43 -1.11 18.31 -5.04
CA THR A 43 -2.11 19.32 -4.66
C THR A 43 -2.23 20.42 -5.72
N GLU A 44 -1.11 20.86 -6.30
CA GLU A 44 -1.09 21.85 -7.39
C GLU A 44 -1.77 21.30 -8.66
N ALA A 45 -1.49 20.04 -9.02
CA ALA A 45 -2.14 19.37 -10.14
C ALA A 45 -3.66 19.26 -9.91
N ALA A 46 -4.07 18.85 -8.71
CA ALA A 46 -5.48 18.79 -8.34
C ALA A 46 -6.16 20.17 -8.43
N CYS A 47 -5.49 21.24 -8.00
CA CYS A 47 -5.99 22.61 -8.16
C CYS A 47 -6.17 23.00 -9.63
N ALA A 48 -5.20 22.67 -10.48
CA ALA A 48 -5.24 22.98 -11.90
C ALA A 48 -6.40 22.24 -12.61
N VAL A 49 -6.57 20.96 -12.31
CA VAL A 49 -7.66 20.13 -12.86
C VAL A 49 -9.03 20.62 -12.37
N LYS A 50 -9.16 20.97 -11.09
CA LYS A 50 -10.41 21.53 -10.55
C LYS A 50 -10.79 22.86 -11.20
N LYS A 51 -9.83 23.75 -11.48
CA LYS A 51 -10.09 25.02 -12.18
C LYS A 51 -10.61 24.81 -13.61
N LYS A 52 -10.38 23.65 -14.21
CA LYS A 52 -10.97 23.25 -15.50
C LYS A 52 -12.38 22.64 -15.37
N GLY A 53 -12.98 22.66 -14.18
CA GLY A 53 -14.31 22.09 -13.92
C GLY A 53 -14.34 20.57 -13.72
N ILE A 54 -13.17 19.91 -13.65
CA ILE A 54 -13.09 18.45 -13.47
C ILE A 54 -13.12 18.12 -11.98
N LYS A 55 -14.00 17.19 -11.59
CA LYS A 55 -14.06 16.66 -10.22
C LYS A 55 -12.81 15.82 -9.94
N VAL A 56 -12.07 16.18 -8.89
CA VAL A 56 -10.87 15.47 -8.43
C VAL A 56 -10.89 15.36 -6.90
N ILE A 57 -10.53 14.17 -6.41
CA ILE A 57 -10.40 13.86 -4.98
C ILE A 57 -9.09 13.07 -4.82
N PRO A 58 -7.98 13.73 -4.47
CA PRO A 58 -6.70 13.05 -4.29
C PRO A 58 -6.73 12.12 -3.06
N GLU A 59 -6.21 10.91 -3.21
CA GLU A 59 -5.91 9.99 -2.11
C GLU A 59 -4.38 9.88 -2.02
N ILE A 60 -3.78 10.37 -0.93
CA ILE A 60 -2.33 10.36 -0.70
C ILE A 60 -2.01 9.19 0.23
N MET A 61 -1.20 8.25 -0.25
CA MET A 61 -0.90 7.01 0.47
C MET A 61 0.56 6.97 0.91
N ILE A 62 0.79 6.71 2.20
CA ILE A 62 2.12 6.57 2.78
C ILE A 62 2.53 5.09 2.79
N PRO A 63 3.65 4.70 2.15
CA PRO A 63 4.14 3.32 2.10
C PRO A 63 5.00 2.93 3.32
N LEU A 64 5.13 1.64 3.56
CA LEU A 64 6.00 0.98 4.56
C LEU A 64 5.81 1.43 6.02
N VAL A 65 4.65 1.98 6.34
CA VAL A 65 4.30 2.34 7.72
C VAL A 65 4.27 1.06 8.57
N GLY A 66 4.95 1.08 9.71
CA GLY A 66 4.92 -0.01 10.69
C GLY A 66 4.35 0.41 12.05
N THR A 67 4.24 1.71 12.31
CA THR A 67 3.87 2.28 13.60
C THR A 67 2.90 3.48 13.46
N VAL A 68 2.11 3.72 14.50
CA VAL A 68 1.24 4.90 14.58
C VAL A 68 2.03 6.21 14.60
N GLY A 69 3.25 6.21 15.17
CA GLY A 69 4.11 7.39 15.23
C GLY A 69 4.57 7.85 13.84
N GLU A 70 4.99 6.91 13.00
CA GLU A 70 5.34 7.17 11.59
C GLU A 70 4.13 7.76 10.83
N MET A 71 2.96 7.13 10.97
CA MET A 71 1.74 7.60 10.30
C MET A 71 1.33 9.01 10.77
N SER A 72 1.33 9.24 12.07
CA SER A 72 0.91 10.51 12.68
C SER A 72 1.82 11.66 12.26
N LEU A 73 3.14 11.43 12.28
CA LEU A 73 4.13 12.43 11.89
C LEU A 73 3.96 12.84 10.43
N LEU A 74 3.92 11.84 9.53
CA LEU A 74 3.82 12.10 8.09
C LEU A 74 2.47 12.67 7.69
N LYS A 75 1.37 12.26 8.35
CA LYS A 75 0.05 12.88 8.12
C LYS A 75 0.09 14.38 8.36
N LYS A 76 0.66 14.82 9.49
CA LYS A 76 0.77 16.25 9.84
C LYS A 76 1.56 17.02 8.79
N ASP A 77 2.67 16.44 8.30
CA ASP A 77 3.49 17.07 7.27
C ASP A 77 2.74 17.19 5.93
N VAL A 78 2.05 16.12 5.51
CA VAL A 78 1.20 16.12 4.30
C VAL A 78 0.09 17.17 4.41
N GLU A 79 -0.64 17.22 5.53
CA GLU A 79 -1.72 18.19 5.76
C GLU A 79 -1.20 19.64 5.72
N MET A 80 -0.06 19.91 6.36
CA MET A 80 0.57 21.23 6.36
C MET A 80 0.86 21.70 4.93
N VAL A 81 1.52 20.86 4.12
CA VAL A 81 1.89 21.24 2.75
C VAL A 81 0.66 21.38 1.85
N ALA A 82 -0.25 20.41 1.89
CA ALA A 82 -1.46 20.43 1.08
C ALA A 82 -2.29 21.69 1.38
N ASN A 83 -2.53 21.99 2.66
CA ASN A 83 -3.32 23.15 3.08
C ASN A 83 -2.64 24.48 2.69
N LYS A 84 -1.31 24.58 2.80
CA LYS A 84 -0.55 25.74 2.33
C LYS A 84 -0.74 25.99 0.84
N VAL A 85 -0.70 24.93 0.02
CA VAL A 85 -0.92 25.03 -1.43
C VAL A 85 -2.35 25.44 -1.74
N LEU A 86 -3.34 24.80 -1.11
CA LEU A 86 -4.77 25.11 -1.30
C LEU A 86 -5.07 26.58 -0.96
N ALA A 87 -4.56 27.07 0.17
CA ALA A 87 -4.69 28.46 0.59
C ALA A 87 -4.08 29.42 -0.43
N ARG A 88 -2.81 29.18 -0.82
CA ARG A 88 -2.11 30.01 -1.82
C ARG A 88 -2.81 30.03 -3.18
N LYS A 89 -3.43 28.92 -3.60
CA LYS A 89 -4.13 28.81 -4.90
C LYS A 89 -5.58 29.31 -4.85
N GLY A 90 -6.12 29.57 -3.65
CA GLY A 90 -7.51 29.98 -3.43
C GLY A 90 -8.51 28.89 -3.82
N VAL A 91 -8.15 27.61 -3.68
CA VAL A 91 -8.97 26.47 -4.11
C VAL A 91 -9.27 25.58 -2.90
N LYS A 92 -10.54 25.18 -2.74
CA LYS A 92 -10.95 24.15 -1.78
C LYS A 92 -11.02 22.81 -2.47
N ILE A 93 -10.26 21.80 -2.05
CA ILE A 93 -10.33 20.41 -2.54
C ILE A 93 -10.33 19.49 -1.33
N ASN A 94 -11.19 18.48 -1.34
CA ASN A 94 -11.12 17.40 -0.38
C ASN A 94 -10.05 16.41 -0.84
N TYR A 95 -9.19 15.99 0.07
CA TYR A 95 -8.21 14.93 -0.13
C TYR A 95 -8.28 13.98 1.06
N LYS A 96 -7.79 12.76 0.88
CA LYS A 96 -7.66 11.77 1.96
C LYS A 96 -6.21 11.39 2.13
N ILE A 97 -5.81 11.07 3.36
CA ILE A 97 -4.50 10.53 3.68
C ILE A 97 -4.68 9.12 4.25
N GLY A 98 -4.06 8.14 3.62
CA GLY A 98 -4.10 6.75 4.02
C GLY A 98 -2.73 6.11 4.00
N THR A 99 -2.68 4.80 4.17
CA THR A 99 -1.43 4.08 4.22
C THR A 99 -1.51 2.71 3.59
N MET A 100 -0.37 2.23 3.11
CA MET A 100 -0.22 0.86 2.69
C MET A 100 -0.05 -0.05 3.92
N ILE A 101 -0.85 -1.12 4.00
CA ILE A 101 -0.66 -2.17 5.00
C ILE A 101 0.16 -3.28 4.34
N GLU A 102 1.46 -3.15 4.48
CA GLU A 102 2.46 -4.03 3.84
C GLU A 102 3.57 -4.48 4.79
N ILE A 103 3.57 -3.98 6.03
CA ILE A 103 4.42 -4.46 7.12
C ILE A 103 3.55 -5.33 8.06
N PRO A 104 3.96 -6.55 8.45
CA PRO A 104 3.18 -7.39 9.37
C PRO A 104 2.79 -6.66 10.67
N ARG A 105 3.70 -5.86 11.22
CA ARG A 105 3.44 -5.02 12.39
C ARG A 105 2.26 -4.05 12.18
N ALA A 106 2.12 -3.48 10.98
CA ALA A 106 1.04 -2.57 10.66
C ALA A 106 -0.33 -3.26 10.69
N ALA A 107 -0.43 -4.47 10.13
CA ALA A 107 -1.63 -5.30 10.25
C ALA A 107 -1.95 -5.63 11.72
N LEU A 108 -0.93 -5.98 12.52
CA LEU A 108 -1.10 -6.32 13.94
C LEU A 108 -1.50 -5.13 14.82
N THR A 109 -1.17 -3.89 14.43
CA THR A 109 -1.52 -2.65 15.16
C THR A 109 -2.42 -1.72 14.35
N ALA A 110 -3.23 -2.27 13.45
CA ALA A 110 -4.01 -1.51 12.48
C ALA A 110 -5.08 -0.61 13.12
N ASP A 111 -5.56 -0.97 14.31
CA ASP A 111 -6.45 -0.19 15.16
C ASP A 111 -5.84 1.19 15.48
N ARG A 112 -4.56 1.21 15.86
CA ARG A 112 -3.85 2.46 16.18
C ARG A 112 -3.53 3.26 14.92
N ILE A 113 -3.18 2.59 13.83
CA ILE A 113 -2.88 3.26 12.55
C ILE A 113 -4.15 3.93 11.97
N ALA A 114 -5.32 3.30 12.13
CA ALA A 114 -6.61 3.82 11.65
C ALA A 114 -7.09 5.10 12.36
N GLU A 115 -6.52 5.45 13.53
CA GLU A 115 -6.72 6.76 14.16
C GLU A 115 -6.32 7.91 13.23
N HIS A 116 -5.28 7.69 12.42
CA HIS A 116 -4.73 8.68 11.51
C HIS A 116 -5.03 8.41 10.04
N ALA A 117 -5.05 7.14 9.62
CA ALA A 117 -5.33 6.77 8.23
C ALA A 117 -6.83 6.78 7.91
N GLU A 118 -7.19 7.36 6.77
CA GLU A 118 -8.56 7.43 6.26
C GLU A 118 -8.89 6.29 5.28
N PHE A 119 -7.88 5.56 4.82
CA PHE A 119 -8.01 4.34 4.04
C PHE A 119 -6.78 3.44 4.20
N PHE A 120 -6.97 2.14 3.96
CA PHE A 120 -5.89 1.17 3.84
C PHE A 120 -5.83 0.59 2.42
N SER A 121 -4.61 0.39 1.93
CA SER A 121 -4.36 -0.46 0.77
C SER A 121 -3.42 -1.57 1.17
N PHE A 122 -3.82 -2.83 1.06
CA PHE A 122 -2.92 -3.94 1.33
C PHE A 122 -1.91 -4.11 0.20
N GLY A 123 -0.64 -3.83 0.51
CA GLY A 123 0.51 -4.09 -0.35
C GLY A 123 0.95 -5.54 -0.18
N THR A 124 0.16 -6.46 -0.74
CA THR A 124 0.31 -7.89 -0.45
C THR A 124 1.60 -8.49 -0.99
N ASN A 125 2.27 -7.86 -1.96
CA ASN A 125 3.60 -8.31 -2.41
C ASN A 125 4.62 -8.19 -1.26
N ASP A 126 4.81 -7.00 -0.72
CA ASP A 126 5.72 -6.75 0.40
C ASP A 126 5.24 -7.48 1.67
N LEU A 127 3.93 -7.51 1.94
CA LEU A 127 3.39 -8.28 3.07
C LEU A 127 3.71 -9.77 2.97
N THR A 128 3.62 -10.36 1.77
CA THR A 128 4.00 -11.75 1.52
C THR A 128 5.49 -11.96 1.73
N GLN A 129 6.34 -11.09 1.19
CA GLN A 129 7.78 -11.16 1.40
C GLN A 129 8.13 -11.21 2.89
N LEU A 130 7.54 -10.32 3.69
CA LEU A 130 7.83 -10.22 5.12
C LEU A 130 7.20 -11.34 5.95
N THR A 131 6.07 -11.89 5.52
CA THR A 131 5.40 -12.98 6.24
C THR A 131 6.09 -14.32 5.99
N PHE A 132 6.49 -14.59 4.75
CA PHE A 132 7.22 -15.80 4.39
C PHE A 132 8.72 -15.71 4.67
N GLY A 133 9.27 -14.50 4.79
CA GLY A 133 10.72 -14.29 4.77
C GLY A 133 11.33 -14.53 3.39
N TYR A 134 10.56 -14.28 2.33
CA TYR A 134 10.92 -14.59 0.94
C TYR A 134 11.28 -13.30 0.21
N SER A 135 12.51 -13.21 -0.31
CA SER A 135 12.89 -12.14 -1.22
C SER A 135 12.30 -12.41 -2.61
N ARG A 136 11.45 -11.50 -3.10
CA ARG A 136 10.77 -11.66 -4.39
C ARG A 136 11.75 -11.77 -5.57
N ASP A 137 12.94 -11.18 -5.45
CA ASP A 137 13.96 -11.24 -6.50
C ASP A 137 14.74 -12.57 -6.47
N ASP A 138 14.75 -13.26 -5.33
CA ASP A 138 15.55 -14.48 -5.12
C ASP A 138 14.71 -15.77 -5.11
N VAL A 139 13.40 -15.68 -4.94
CA VAL A 139 12.49 -16.84 -4.82
C VAL A 139 12.45 -17.76 -6.04
N GLY A 140 12.82 -17.24 -7.21
CA GLY A 140 12.91 -18.03 -8.44
C GLY A 140 13.88 -19.21 -8.35
N SER A 141 14.84 -19.16 -7.40
CA SER A 141 15.82 -20.22 -7.17
C SER A 141 15.26 -21.47 -6.47
N PHE A 142 14.13 -21.36 -5.74
CA PHE A 142 13.62 -22.49 -4.93
C PHE A 142 12.10 -22.69 -4.96
N VAL A 143 11.29 -21.64 -5.16
CA VAL A 143 9.81 -21.75 -5.15
C VAL A 143 9.28 -22.75 -6.18
N PRO A 144 9.78 -22.82 -7.43
CA PRO A 144 9.32 -23.84 -8.38
C PRO A 144 9.52 -25.28 -7.87
N GLN A 145 10.63 -25.54 -7.19
CA GLN A 145 10.92 -26.86 -6.61
C GLN A 145 10.03 -27.14 -5.39
N PHE A 146 9.74 -26.13 -4.56
CA PHE A 146 8.84 -26.26 -3.41
C PHE A 146 7.42 -26.61 -3.87
N THR A 147 6.95 -26.00 -4.96
CA THR A 147 5.65 -26.34 -5.56
C THR A 147 5.64 -27.75 -6.13
N LYS A 148 6.71 -28.17 -6.82
CA LYS A 148 6.83 -29.54 -7.35
C LYS A 148 6.85 -30.61 -6.26
N LEU A 149 7.45 -30.30 -5.11
CA LEU A 149 7.50 -31.19 -3.95
C LEU A 149 6.22 -31.15 -3.09
N GLY A 150 5.26 -30.27 -3.40
CA GLY A 150 4.04 -30.10 -2.61
C GLY A 150 4.25 -29.43 -1.26
N ILE A 151 5.41 -28.79 -1.03
CA ILE A 151 5.67 -27.98 0.17
C ILE A 151 4.82 -26.71 0.13
N LEU A 152 4.72 -26.11 -1.06
CA LEU A 152 3.79 -25.03 -1.36
C LEU A 152 2.76 -25.55 -2.36
N GLU A 153 1.49 -25.27 -2.13
CA GLU A 153 0.45 -25.64 -3.10
C GLU A 153 0.55 -24.80 -4.37
N LYS A 154 0.87 -23.51 -4.21
CA LYS A 154 0.98 -22.48 -5.24
C LYS A 154 2.10 -21.50 -4.89
N ASP A 155 2.54 -20.73 -5.89
CA ASP A 155 3.43 -19.60 -5.67
C ASP A 155 2.68 -18.49 -4.88
N PRO A 156 3.12 -18.15 -3.66
CA PRO A 156 2.43 -17.18 -2.80
C PRO A 156 2.50 -15.74 -3.31
N PHE A 157 3.33 -15.45 -4.34
CA PHE A 157 3.37 -14.14 -5.00
C PHE A 157 2.40 -14.05 -6.19
N GLN A 158 1.82 -15.17 -6.62
CA GLN A 158 0.80 -15.22 -7.67
C GLN A 158 -0.60 -15.35 -7.08
N ILE A 159 -0.74 -16.22 -6.08
CA ILE A 159 -2.00 -16.51 -5.39
C ILE A 159 -1.80 -16.18 -3.92
N LEU A 160 -2.69 -15.34 -3.36
CA LEU A 160 -2.61 -14.93 -1.97
C LEU A 160 -2.67 -16.15 -1.05
N ASP A 161 -1.65 -16.31 -0.21
CA ASP A 161 -1.67 -17.27 0.90
C ASP A 161 -2.75 -16.85 1.91
N GLN A 162 -3.87 -17.57 1.93
CA GLN A 162 -5.00 -17.24 2.79
C GLN A 162 -4.78 -17.64 4.27
N ASN A 163 -3.84 -18.55 4.54
CA ASN A 163 -3.64 -19.15 5.87
C ASN A 163 -2.53 -18.47 6.68
N GLY A 164 -1.59 -17.77 6.04
CA GLY A 164 -0.60 -16.93 6.70
C GLY A 164 -0.83 -15.44 6.42
N VAL A 165 -0.54 -15.01 5.19
CA VAL A 165 -0.70 -13.59 4.79
C VAL A 165 -2.15 -13.13 4.94
N GLY A 166 -3.11 -13.99 4.60
CA GLY A 166 -4.54 -13.75 4.76
C GLY A 166 -4.96 -13.51 6.21
N GLU A 167 -4.31 -14.12 7.20
CA GLU A 167 -4.59 -13.84 8.62
C GLU A 167 -4.17 -12.43 9.04
N LEU A 168 -3.04 -11.94 8.51
CA LEU A 168 -2.62 -10.55 8.71
C LEU A 168 -3.60 -9.60 8.02
N VAL A 169 -4.04 -9.91 6.80
CA VAL A 169 -5.04 -9.11 6.10
C VAL A 169 -6.35 -9.03 6.90
N LYS A 170 -6.89 -10.17 7.35
CA LYS A 170 -8.09 -10.24 8.20
C LYS A 170 -7.95 -9.45 9.48
N THR A 171 -6.81 -9.60 10.16
CA THR A 171 -6.50 -8.87 11.39
C THR A 171 -6.46 -7.36 11.14
N GLY A 172 -5.79 -6.93 10.07
CA GLY A 172 -5.68 -5.52 9.70
C GLY A 172 -7.05 -4.90 9.36
N ILE A 173 -7.90 -5.61 8.61
CA ILE A 173 -9.27 -5.18 8.29
C ILE A 173 -10.08 -5.00 9.57
N LYS A 174 -10.13 -6.05 10.40
CA LYS A 174 -10.91 -6.07 11.63
C LYS A 174 -10.48 -4.94 12.57
N LYS A 175 -9.19 -4.83 12.86
CA LYS A 175 -8.66 -3.81 13.77
C LYS A 175 -8.81 -2.40 13.21
N GLY A 176 -8.57 -2.20 11.92
CA GLY A 176 -8.77 -0.89 11.28
C GLY A 176 -10.21 -0.41 11.41
N ARG A 177 -11.18 -1.28 11.09
CA ARG A 177 -12.60 -0.95 11.17
C ARG A 177 -13.15 -0.90 12.60
N GLN A 178 -12.48 -1.50 13.58
CA GLN A 178 -12.80 -1.29 15.00
C GLN A 178 -12.61 0.17 15.41
N THR A 179 -11.56 0.83 14.92
CA THR A 179 -11.29 2.25 15.20
C THR A 179 -12.04 3.19 14.27
N ARG A 180 -12.14 2.85 12.99
CA ARG A 180 -12.83 3.66 11.97
C ARG A 180 -13.82 2.78 11.18
N PRO A 181 -15.10 2.72 11.57
CA PRO A 181 -16.07 1.82 10.94
C PRO A 181 -16.26 2.03 9.43
N ASP A 182 -16.09 3.26 8.94
CA ASP A 182 -16.17 3.66 7.53
C ASP A 182 -14.81 3.64 6.81
N LEU A 183 -13.79 2.99 7.40
CA LEU A 183 -12.46 2.89 6.80
C LEU A 183 -12.55 2.15 5.46
N LYS A 184 -12.23 2.88 4.39
CA LYS A 184 -12.09 2.32 3.05
C LYS A 184 -10.85 1.45 3.00
N ILE A 185 -11.00 0.20 2.56
CA ILE A 185 -9.94 -0.79 2.51
C ILE A 185 -9.94 -1.42 1.13
N GLY A 186 -8.77 -1.49 0.49
CA GLY A 186 -8.59 -2.33 -0.68
C GLY A 186 -7.25 -3.06 -0.69
N ILE A 187 -6.98 -3.70 -1.81
CA ILE A 187 -5.74 -4.42 -2.10
C ILE A 187 -5.14 -3.89 -3.39
N CYS A 188 -3.82 -3.83 -3.47
CA CYS A 188 -3.08 -3.53 -4.69
C CYS A 188 -2.02 -4.59 -4.97
N GLY A 189 -1.58 -4.67 -6.23
CA GLY A 189 -0.54 -5.60 -6.67
C GLY A 189 -1.09 -6.79 -7.45
N GLU A 190 -0.30 -7.85 -7.53
CA GLU A 190 -0.60 -9.00 -8.39
C GLU A 190 -1.85 -9.77 -7.93
N HIS A 191 -2.01 -9.92 -6.62
CA HIS A 191 -3.17 -10.59 -6.03
C HIS A 191 -4.50 -9.87 -6.33
N GLY A 192 -4.47 -8.55 -6.55
CA GLY A 192 -5.66 -7.76 -6.89
C GLY A 192 -6.28 -8.09 -8.25
N GLY A 193 -5.60 -8.90 -9.08
CA GLY A 193 -6.10 -9.39 -10.36
C GLY A 193 -6.23 -10.91 -10.44
N GLU A 194 -6.05 -11.63 -9.34
CA GLU A 194 -6.09 -13.10 -9.30
C GLU A 194 -7.45 -13.56 -8.72
N PRO A 195 -8.24 -14.38 -9.44
CA PRO A 195 -9.62 -14.67 -9.07
C PRO A 195 -9.84 -15.18 -7.63
N SER A 196 -9.03 -16.13 -7.15
CA SER A 196 -9.21 -16.69 -5.81
C SER A 196 -8.83 -15.70 -4.70
N SER A 197 -7.84 -14.85 -4.95
CA SER A 197 -7.44 -13.74 -4.07
C SER A 197 -8.51 -12.66 -4.03
N ILE A 198 -9.15 -12.35 -5.16
CA ILE A 198 -10.28 -11.41 -5.22
C ILE A 198 -11.47 -11.96 -4.44
N GLU A 199 -11.78 -13.25 -4.60
CA GLU A 199 -12.84 -13.90 -3.82
C GLU A 199 -12.54 -13.81 -2.31
N PHE A 200 -11.30 -14.05 -1.90
CA PHE A 200 -10.88 -13.82 -0.51
C PHE A 200 -11.09 -12.38 -0.07
N CYS A 201 -10.72 -11.38 -0.89
CA CYS A 201 -10.89 -9.97 -0.57
C CYS A 201 -12.38 -9.61 -0.39
N HIS A 202 -13.24 -10.11 -1.27
CA HIS A 202 -14.70 -9.95 -1.20
C HIS A 202 -15.27 -10.53 0.09
N ARG A 203 -14.98 -11.79 0.42
CA ARG A 203 -15.47 -12.47 1.64
C ARG A 203 -15.01 -11.80 2.94
N ASN A 204 -13.89 -11.07 2.91
CA ASN A 204 -13.39 -10.32 4.06
C ASN A 204 -13.81 -8.84 4.03
N GLY A 205 -14.70 -8.46 3.12
CA GLY A 205 -15.35 -7.16 3.07
C GLY A 205 -14.47 -6.03 2.59
N MET A 206 -13.45 -6.28 1.75
CA MET A 206 -12.72 -5.19 1.12
C MET A 206 -13.61 -4.38 0.18
N ASP A 207 -13.40 -3.06 0.13
CA ASP A 207 -14.18 -2.12 -0.67
C ASP A 207 -13.78 -2.11 -2.15
N TYR A 208 -12.52 -2.48 -2.46
CA TYR A 208 -12.03 -2.55 -3.83
C TYR A 208 -10.81 -3.47 -3.99
N VAL A 209 -10.58 -3.90 -5.24
CA VAL A 209 -9.34 -4.50 -5.70
C VAL A 209 -8.70 -3.61 -6.77
N SER A 210 -7.38 -3.51 -6.79
CA SER A 210 -6.62 -2.72 -7.77
C SER A 210 -5.57 -3.58 -8.44
N CYS A 211 -5.59 -3.62 -9.77
CA CYS A 211 -4.74 -4.46 -10.60
C CYS A 211 -4.25 -3.72 -11.86
N SER A 212 -3.33 -4.34 -12.59
CA SER A 212 -2.83 -3.80 -13.86
C SER A 212 -3.97 -3.65 -14.89
N PRO A 213 -3.89 -2.68 -15.83
CA PRO A 213 -4.99 -2.36 -16.74
C PRO A 213 -5.58 -3.57 -17.49
N PHE A 214 -4.72 -4.48 -17.97
CA PHE A 214 -5.15 -5.68 -18.70
C PHE A 214 -5.85 -6.72 -17.82
N ARG A 215 -5.66 -6.69 -16.50
CA ARG A 215 -6.34 -7.58 -15.54
C ARG A 215 -7.67 -7.01 -15.05
N VAL A 216 -8.01 -5.76 -15.36
CA VAL A 216 -9.29 -5.15 -14.96
C VAL A 216 -10.51 -5.97 -15.40
N PRO A 217 -10.62 -6.49 -16.64
CA PRO A 217 -11.75 -7.32 -17.03
C PRO A 217 -11.85 -8.62 -16.21
N ILE A 218 -10.72 -9.26 -15.92
CA ILE A 218 -10.64 -10.47 -15.10
C ILE A 218 -11.09 -10.14 -13.68
N ALA A 219 -10.61 -9.03 -13.11
CA ALA A 219 -10.96 -8.63 -11.77
C ALA A 219 -12.47 -8.38 -11.62
N ARG A 220 -13.08 -7.67 -12.58
CA ARG A 220 -14.52 -7.43 -12.62
C ARG A 220 -15.33 -8.74 -12.68
N LEU A 221 -14.93 -9.67 -13.54
CA LEU A 221 -15.59 -10.96 -13.66
C LEU A 221 -15.47 -11.78 -12.37
N ALA A 222 -14.26 -11.85 -11.80
CA ALA A 222 -14.01 -12.58 -10.56
C ALA A 222 -14.79 -11.98 -9.38
N THR A 223 -14.86 -10.66 -9.25
CA THR A 223 -15.69 -10.00 -8.22
C THR A 223 -17.17 -10.33 -8.40
N ALA A 224 -17.70 -10.28 -9.63
CA ALA A 224 -19.10 -10.65 -9.87
C ALA A 224 -19.38 -12.12 -9.51
N GLN A 225 -18.47 -13.03 -9.86
CA GLN A 225 -18.57 -14.44 -9.49
C GLN A 225 -18.51 -14.65 -7.98
N ALA A 226 -17.65 -13.90 -7.26
CA ALA A 226 -17.55 -13.97 -5.81
C ALA A 226 -18.85 -13.54 -5.11
N VAL A 227 -19.49 -12.47 -5.60
CA VAL A 227 -20.81 -12.01 -5.10
C VAL A 227 -21.89 -13.08 -5.34
N ILE A 228 -21.98 -13.61 -6.56
CA ILE A 228 -23.00 -14.61 -6.91
C ILE A 228 -22.86 -15.88 -6.06
N LYS A 229 -21.64 -16.33 -5.79
CA LYS A 229 -21.38 -17.50 -4.94
C LYS A 229 -21.80 -17.31 -3.48
N GLU A 230 -21.85 -16.08 -2.98
CA GLU A 230 -22.28 -15.77 -1.61
C GLU A 230 -23.82 -15.74 -1.48
N GLU A 231 -24.53 -15.46 -2.57
CA GLU A 231 -25.99 -15.43 -2.62
C GLU A 231 -26.65 -16.82 -2.77
N ILE A 232 -25.86 -17.86 -3.05
CA ILE A 232 -26.29 -19.26 -3.21
C ILE A 232 -25.96 -20.06 -1.95
#